data_AF-A0AA51N968-F1
#
_entry.id   AF-A0AA51N968-F1
#
_cell.length_a   1.000
_cell.length_b   1.000
_cell.length_c   1.000
_cell.angle_alpha   90.00
_cell.angle_beta   90.00
_cell.angle_gamma   90.00
#
_symmetry.space_group_name_H-M   'P 1'
#
loop_
_entity.id
_entity.type
_entity.pdbx_description
1 polymer ?
#
loop_
_entity_poly.entity_id
_entity_poly.type
_entity_poly.pdbx_seq_one_letter_code
_entity_poly.pdbx_strand_id
1 'polypeptide(L)'
;MNTGDQFLIYCIFVVLIFLLIVVFGIGISRSFFILRDKNYHKREKTLQSILSMILNHPDKKKAGYSKLKKFLKSDNDHQVLVDLLTSIGYNLSGQYFERAKAIYDDFKLEEFSIKNLNSTNWDKIVEAIIELSVLGSEKHTKNILPLLEHHNSNVRRQAKIAIVEIGKSKGLMQMEDKIGVMSSWTYISILSILHRTPFKLGNKELEKLQNSRNPSMRKLSSHLGRFSVIYQ
;
A
#
# COMPACT_ATOMS: atom_id res chain seq x y z
N MET A 1 -39.24 -49.41 4.34
CA MET A 1 -38.03 -48.57 4.50
C MET A 1 -37.68 -48.57 5.97
N ASN A 2 -36.46 -48.97 6.33
CA ASN A 2 -36.05 -48.96 7.73
C ASN A 2 -35.90 -47.51 8.21
N THR A 3 -36.12 -47.25 9.49
CA THR A 3 -35.94 -45.90 10.07
C THR A 3 -34.52 -45.37 9.86
N GLY A 4 -33.52 -46.26 9.83
CA GLY A 4 -32.14 -45.94 9.47
C GLY A 4 -31.97 -45.43 8.04
N ASP A 5 -32.69 -45.99 7.07
CA ASP A 5 -32.60 -45.58 5.66
C ASP A 5 -33.17 -44.15 5.47
N GLN A 6 -34.27 -43.85 6.17
CA GLN A 6 -34.88 -42.51 6.16
C GLN A 6 -33.95 -41.46 6.78
N PHE A 7 -33.27 -41.80 7.87
CA PHE A 7 -32.28 -40.93 8.50
C PHE A 7 -31.09 -40.65 7.57
N LEU A 8 -30.56 -41.69 6.91
CA LEU A 8 -29.46 -41.54 5.95
C LEU A 8 -29.86 -40.64 4.77
N ILE A 9 -31.06 -40.82 4.22
CA ILE A 9 -31.56 -39.97 3.12
C ILE A 9 -31.68 -38.50 3.57
N TYR A 10 -32.18 -38.26 4.78
CA TYR A 10 -32.25 -36.90 5.33
C TYR A 10 -30.87 -36.26 5.46
N CYS A 11 -29.88 -37.00 6.01
CA CYS A 11 -28.51 -36.51 6.13
C CYS A 11 -27.90 -36.16 4.75
N ILE A 12 -28.10 -37.01 3.74
CA ILE A 12 -27.64 -36.75 2.36
C ILE A 12 -28.27 -35.46 1.82
N PHE A 13 -29.58 -35.28 2.04
CA PHE A 13 -30.28 -34.09 1.56
C PHE A 13 -29.78 -32.79 2.22
N VAL A 14 -29.51 -32.82 3.53
CA VAL A 14 -28.94 -31.68 4.27
C VAL A 14 -27.54 -31.32 3.74
N VAL A 15 -26.69 -32.33 3.50
CA VAL A 15 -25.34 -32.10 2.92
C VAL A 15 -25.45 -31.52 1.51
N LEU A 16 -26.37 -32.02 0.68
CA LEU A 16 -26.58 -31.49 -0.67
C LEU A 16 -27.06 -30.03 -0.65
N ILE A 17 -27.99 -29.68 0.24
CA ILE A 17 -28.44 -28.29 0.42
C ILE A 17 -27.28 -27.41 0.87
N PHE A 18 -26.49 -27.86 1.84
CA PHE A 18 -25.32 -27.11 2.31
C PHE A 18 -24.30 -26.85 1.19
N LEU A 19 -23.99 -27.87 0.38
CA LEU A 19 -23.12 -27.74 -0.78
C LEU A 19 -23.68 -26.75 -1.81
N LEU A 20 -24.99 -26.78 -2.08
CA LEU A 20 -25.64 -25.83 -2.98
C LEU A 20 -25.53 -24.39 -2.46
N ILE A 21 -25.72 -24.17 -1.16
CA ILE A 21 -25.55 -22.84 -0.54
C ILE A 21 -24.11 -22.35 -0.70
N VAL A 22 -23.12 -23.21 -0.45
CA VAL A 22 -21.70 -22.85 -0.61
C VAL A 22 -21.38 -22.50 -2.07
N VAL A 23 -21.81 -23.33 -3.03
CA VAL A 23 -21.58 -23.08 -4.47
C VAL A 23 -22.26 -21.78 -4.92
N PHE A 24 -23.49 -21.55 -4.49
CA PHE A 24 -24.22 -20.33 -4.82
C PHE A 24 -23.57 -19.09 -4.19
N GLY A 25 -23.12 -19.19 -2.94
CA GLY A 25 -22.36 -18.15 -2.25
C GLY A 25 -21.06 -17.78 -2.96
N ILE A 26 -20.29 -18.78 -3.42
CA ILE A 26 -19.08 -18.57 -4.23
C ILE A 26 -19.43 -17.90 -5.56
N GLY A 27 -20.50 -18.35 -6.23
CA GLY A 27 -20.97 -17.79 -7.50
C GLY A 27 -21.35 -16.31 -7.37
N ILE A 28 -22.11 -15.96 -6.34
CA ILE A 28 -22.47 -14.57 -6.03
C ILE A 28 -21.22 -13.74 -5.75
N SER A 29 -20.34 -14.19 -4.86
CA SER A 29 -19.10 -13.49 -4.49
C SER A 29 -18.23 -13.21 -5.72
N ARG A 30 -18.05 -14.22 -6.58
CA ARG A 30 -17.28 -14.09 -7.83
C ARG A 30 -17.95 -13.11 -8.80
N SER A 31 -19.27 -13.15 -8.94
CA SER A 31 -20.01 -12.23 -9.80
C SER A 31 -19.86 -10.78 -9.33
N PHE A 32 -20.02 -10.53 -8.02
CA PHE A 32 -19.77 -9.20 -7.43
C PHE A 32 -18.33 -8.73 -7.63
N PHE A 33 -17.35 -9.63 -7.48
CA PHE A 33 -15.95 -9.31 -7.74
C PHE A 33 -15.70 -8.91 -9.21
N ILE A 34 -16.20 -9.69 -10.18
CA ILE A 34 -16.07 -9.40 -11.62
C ILE A 34 -16.73 -8.07 -11.99
N LEU A 35 -17.91 -7.76 -11.44
CA LEU A 35 -18.60 -6.51 -11.72
C LEU A 35 -17.83 -5.31 -11.14
N ARG A 36 -17.27 -5.45 -9.94
CA ARG A 36 -16.43 -4.41 -9.32
C ARG A 36 -15.16 -4.18 -10.13
N ASP A 37 -14.52 -5.24 -10.58
CA ASP A 37 -13.29 -5.22 -11.39
C ASP A 37 -13.52 -4.55 -12.76
N LYS A 38 -14.61 -4.91 -13.46
CA LYS A 38 -15.00 -4.23 -14.72
C LYS A 38 -15.22 -2.73 -14.53
N ASN A 39 -15.88 -2.33 -13.44
CA ASN A 39 -16.11 -0.92 -13.14
C ASN A 39 -14.81 -0.20 -12.80
N TYR A 40 -13.91 -0.84 -12.07
CA TYR A 40 -12.57 -0.31 -11.78
C TYR A 40 -11.81 -0.04 -13.09
N HIS A 41 -11.68 -1.03 -13.97
CA HIS A 41 -10.97 -0.89 -15.24
C HIS A 41 -11.57 0.18 -16.16
N LYS A 42 -12.90 0.35 -16.17
CA LYS A 42 -13.54 1.41 -16.95
C LYS A 42 -13.16 2.80 -16.41
N ARG A 43 -13.15 2.97 -15.08
CA ARG A 43 -12.74 4.23 -14.43
C ARG A 43 -11.26 4.49 -14.67
N GLU A 44 -10.44 3.46 -14.52
CA GLU A 44 -9.01 3.48 -14.71
C GLU A 44 -8.64 3.97 -16.12
N LYS A 45 -9.19 3.37 -17.18
CA LYS A 45 -8.95 3.82 -18.57
C LYS A 45 -9.31 5.28 -18.80
N THR A 46 -10.42 5.73 -18.20
CA THR A 46 -10.87 7.13 -18.32
C THR A 46 -9.87 8.07 -17.65
N LEU A 47 -9.45 7.75 -16.42
CA LEU A 47 -8.48 8.54 -15.67
C LEU A 47 -7.10 8.51 -16.32
N GLN A 48 -6.63 7.37 -16.83
CA GLN A 48 -5.37 7.26 -17.58
C GLN A 48 -5.36 8.19 -18.80
N SER A 49 -6.46 8.26 -19.55
CA SER A 49 -6.58 9.20 -20.68
C SER A 49 -6.45 10.66 -20.23
N ILE A 50 -7.09 11.03 -19.11
CA ILE A 50 -7.02 12.38 -18.56
C ILE A 50 -5.61 12.68 -18.03
N LEU A 51 -5.00 11.74 -17.30
CA LEU A 51 -3.65 11.87 -16.76
C LEU A 51 -2.62 11.98 -17.89
N SER A 52 -2.70 11.15 -18.93
CA SER A 52 -1.80 11.26 -20.10
C SER A 52 -1.87 12.66 -20.73
N MET A 53 -3.07 13.24 -20.84
CA MET A 53 -3.24 14.61 -21.32
C MET A 53 -2.57 15.64 -20.40
N ILE A 54 -2.71 15.52 -19.08
CA ILE A 54 -2.12 16.47 -18.11
C ILE A 54 -0.59 16.31 -18.02
N LEU A 55 -0.12 15.06 -17.96
CA LEU A 55 1.27 14.72 -17.69
C LEU A 55 2.16 14.93 -18.91
N ASN A 56 1.65 14.79 -20.13
CA ASN A 56 2.45 14.99 -21.35
C ASN A 56 2.31 16.40 -21.95
N HIS A 57 1.24 17.12 -21.64
CA HIS A 57 0.94 18.44 -22.22
C HIS A 57 0.63 19.46 -21.13
N PRO A 58 1.64 20.19 -20.61
CA PRO A 58 1.47 21.17 -19.54
C PRO A 58 0.45 22.28 -19.87
N ASP A 59 0.37 22.68 -21.14
CA ASP A 59 -0.62 23.64 -21.67
C ASP A 59 -2.07 23.16 -21.48
N LYS A 60 -2.29 21.84 -21.43
CA LYS A 60 -3.59 21.21 -21.23
C LYS A 60 -3.96 20.98 -19.77
N LYS A 61 -3.12 21.39 -18.80
CA LYS A 61 -3.35 21.19 -17.35
C LYS A 61 -4.74 21.66 -16.92
N LYS A 62 -5.13 22.90 -17.27
CA LYS A 62 -6.44 23.48 -16.88
C LYS A 62 -7.62 22.66 -17.38
N ALA A 63 -7.58 22.23 -18.64
CA ALA A 63 -8.63 21.42 -19.25
C ALA A 63 -8.70 20.01 -18.63
N GLY A 64 -7.54 19.39 -18.39
CA GLY A 64 -7.47 18.09 -17.72
C GLY A 64 -7.98 18.13 -16.28
N TYR A 65 -7.63 19.15 -15.51
CA TYR A 65 -8.12 19.34 -14.13
C TYR A 65 -9.65 19.51 -14.08
N SER A 66 -10.22 20.24 -15.05
CA SER A 66 -11.68 20.34 -15.18
C SER A 66 -12.33 18.99 -15.44
N LYS A 67 -11.72 18.13 -16.27
CA LYS A 67 -12.21 16.76 -16.51
C LYS A 67 -12.08 15.89 -15.25
N LEU A 68 -10.95 15.93 -14.55
CA LEU A 68 -10.76 15.22 -13.28
C LEU A 68 -11.84 15.62 -12.27
N LYS A 69 -12.06 16.92 -12.03
CA LYS A 69 -13.07 17.39 -11.08
C LYS A 69 -14.49 16.91 -11.43
N LYS A 70 -14.83 16.82 -12.72
CA LYS A 70 -16.12 16.27 -13.16
C LYS A 70 -16.22 14.75 -12.95
N PHE A 71 -15.09 14.05 -13.01
CA PHE A 71 -15.03 12.60 -12.87
C PHE A 71 -15.03 12.14 -11.41
N LEU A 72 -14.29 12.83 -10.55
CA LEU A 72 -14.10 12.49 -9.14
C LEU A 72 -15.35 12.79 -8.30
N LYS A 73 -16.31 11.86 -8.32
CA LYS A 73 -17.60 12.01 -7.61
C LYS A 73 -17.76 11.07 -6.42
N SER A 74 -16.93 10.02 -6.32
CA SER A 74 -17.05 8.98 -5.30
C SER A 74 -15.71 8.56 -4.74
N ASP A 75 -15.68 7.96 -3.54
CA ASP A 75 -14.47 7.41 -2.94
C ASP A 75 -13.77 6.39 -3.87
N ASN A 76 -14.52 5.65 -4.68
CA ASN A 76 -13.95 4.74 -5.68
C ASN A 76 -13.21 5.48 -6.81
N ASP A 77 -13.69 6.67 -7.22
CA ASP A 77 -12.99 7.48 -8.21
C ASP A 77 -11.70 8.06 -7.66
N HIS A 78 -11.72 8.48 -6.39
CA HIS A 78 -10.54 8.94 -5.68
C HIS A 78 -9.53 7.81 -5.54
N GLN A 79 -9.96 6.60 -5.14
CA GLN A 79 -9.09 5.44 -5.03
C GLN A 79 -8.39 5.13 -6.35
N VAL A 80 -9.14 5.00 -7.46
CA VAL A 80 -8.55 4.71 -8.78
C VAL A 80 -7.56 5.78 -9.22
N LEU A 81 -7.86 7.07 -8.96
CA LEU A 81 -6.93 8.15 -9.28
C LEU A 81 -5.65 8.05 -8.43
N VAL A 82 -5.79 7.83 -7.12
CA VAL A 82 -4.66 7.70 -6.21
C VAL A 82 -3.80 6.49 -6.57
N ASP A 83 -4.40 5.35 -6.92
CA ASP A 83 -3.69 4.14 -7.36
C ASP A 83 -2.84 4.43 -8.61
N LEU A 84 -3.42 5.15 -9.59
CA LEU A 84 -2.71 5.54 -10.81
C LEU A 84 -1.56 6.52 -10.53
N LEU A 85 -1.79 7.54 -9.70
CA LEU A 85 -0.75 8.50 -9.32
C LEU A 85 0.37 7.83 -8.53
N THR A 86 0.03 6.88 -7.65
CA THR A 86 0.99 6.12 -6.85
C THR A 86 1.82 5.21 -7.74
N SER A 87 1.19 4.53 -8.70
CA SER A 87 1.89 3.74 -9.72
C SER A 87 2.85 4.61 -10.54
N ILE A 88 2.44 5.82 -10.94
CA ILE A 88 3.33 6.77 -11.60
C ILE A 88 4.49 7.14 -10.68
N GLY A 89 4.22 7.50 -9.43
CA GLY A 89 5.25 7.94 -8.49
C GLY A 89 6.26 6.85 -8.11
N TYR A 90 5.82 5.59 -8.11
CA TYR A 90 6.68 4.44 -7.82
C TYR A 90 7.55 4.05 -9.02
N ASN A 91 7.04 4.21 -10.25
CA ASN A 91 7.69 3.72 -11.47
C ASN A 91 8.45 4.81 -12.25
N LEU A 92 8.10 6.08 -12.08
CA LEU A 92 8.66 7.20 -12.84
C LEU A 92 9.29 8.24 -11.90
N SER A 93 10.41 8.81 -12.31
CA SER A 93 11.13 9.86 -11.57
C SER A 93 11.11 11.20 -12.32
N GLY A 94 11.63 12.25 -11.67
CA GLY A 94 11.73 13.59 -12.24
C GLY A 94 10.36 14.21 -12.51
N GLN A 95 10.18 14.84 -13.68
CA GLN A 95 8.99 15.65 -13.96
C GLN A 95 7.65 14.88 -13.87
N TYR A 96 7.64 13.57 -14.12
CA TYR A 96 6.41 12.77 -14.05
C TYR A 96 5.99 12.53 -12.60
N PHE A 97 6.94 12.24 -11.72
CA PHE A 97 6.72 12.17 -10.28
C PHE A 97 6.18 13.51 -9.74
N GLU A 98 6.86 14.61 -10.06
CA GLU A 98 6.47 15.95 -9.57
C GLU A 98 5.06 16.34 -10.03
N ARG A 99 4.70 16.02 -11.28
CA ARG A 99 3.34 16.28 -11.79
C ARG A 99 2.30 15.38 -11.14
N ALA A 100 2.60 14.10 -10.90
CA ALA A 100 1.68 13.20 -10.20
C ALA A 100 1.44 13.67 -8.76
N LYS A 101 2.50 14.05 -8.05
CA LYS A 101 2.43 14.62 -6.72
C LYS A 101 1.64 15.94 -6.70
N ALA A 102 1.87 16.83 -7.66
CA ALA A 102 1.09 18.07 -7.77
C ALA A 102 -0.41 17.80 -7.94
N ILE A 103 -0.81 16.77 -8.71
CA ILE A 103 -2.22 16.37 -8.82
C ILE A 103 -2.73 15.83 -7.47
N TYR A 104 -1.94 15.00 -6.79
CA TYR A 104 -2.28 14.47 -5.47
C TYR A 104 -2.55 15.58 -4.45
N ASP A 105 -1.68 16.59 -4.42
CA ASP A 105 -1.79 17.76 -3.54
C ASP A 105 -2.95 18.69 -3.95
N ASP A 106 -3.06 19.04 -5.24
CA ASP A 106 -4.08 19.96 -5.76
C ASP A 106 -5.51 19.43 -5.54
N PHE A 107 -5.70 18.10 -5.57
CA PHE A 107 -6.97 17.43 -5.31
C PHE A 107 -7.14 16.99 -3.84
N LYS A 108 -6.20 17.34 -2.96
CA LYS A 108 -6.21 17.01 -1.52
C LYS A 108 -6.40 15.51 -1.24
N LEU A 109 -5.81 14.67 -2.09
CA LEU A 109 -5.94 13.22 -1.99
C LEU A 109 -5.23 12.65 -0.74
N GLU A 110 -4.34 13.44 -0.14
CA GLU A 110 -3.75 13.16 1.18
C GLU A 110 -4.81 12.92 2.27
N GLU A 111 -5.85 13.76 2.31
CA GLU A 111 -6.93 13.64 3.30
C GLU A 111 -7.71 12.33 3.11
N PHE A 112 -7.88 11.92 1.84
CA PHE A 112 -8.50 10.65 1.47
C PHE A 112 -7.66 9.45 1.92
N SER A 113 -6.36 9.45 1.66
CA SER A 113 -5.46 8.38 2.11
C SER A 113 -5.40 8.31 3.65
N ILE A 114 -5.35 9.44 4.35
CA ILE A 114 -5.39 9.47 5.83
C ILE A 114 -6.71 8.89 6.37
N LYS A 115 -7.84 9.22 5.75
CA LYS A 115 -9.14 8.61 6.10
C LYS A 115 -9.08 7.08 5.99
N ASN A 116 -8.45 6.56 4.93
CA ASN A 116 -8.32 5.13 4.68
C ASN A 116 -7.39 4.40 5.68
N LEU A 117 -6.42 5.09 6.31
CA LEU A 117 -5.64 4.51 7.41
C LEU A 117 -6.49 4.06 8.60
N ASN A 118 -7.68 4.63 8.78
CA ASN A 118 -8.63 4.27 9.84
C ASN A 118 -9.66 3.22 9.40
N SER A 119 -9.48 2.59 8.24
CA SER A 119 -10.39 1.54 7.76
C SER A 119 -10.30 0.29 8.65
N THR A 120 -11.41 -0.44 8.77
CA THR A 120 -11.39 -1.80 9.34
C THR A 120 -10.84 -2.83 8.36
N ASN A 121 -10.85 -2.53 7.06
CA ASN A 121 -10.27 -3.40 6.06
C ASN A 121 -8.76 -3.18 5.98
N TRP A 122 -8.00 -4.21 6.36
CA TRP A 122 -6.54 -4.17 6.35
C TRP A 122 -5.95 -3.89 4.97
N ASP A 123 -6.61 -4.33 3.88
CA ASP A 123 -6.16 -4.07 2.51
C ASP A 123 -6.13 -2.56 2.23
N LYS A 124 -7.21 -1.86 2.60
CA LYS A 124 -7.32 -0.40 2.44
C LYS A 124 -6.32 0.36 3.29
N ILE A 125 -6.00 -0.15 4.48
CA ILE A 125 -4.96 0.43 5.33
C ILE A 125 -3.59 0.28 4.64
N VAL A 126 -3.30 -0.89 4.07
CA VAL A 126 -2.05 -1.14 3.32
C VAL A 126 -1.94 -0.22 2.10
N GLU A 127 -3.01 -0.09 1.31
CA GLU A 127 -3.09 0.84 0.18
C GLU A 127 -2.77 2.27 0.65
N ALA A 128 -3.48 2.77 1.65
CA ALA A 128 -3.25 4.11 2.21
C ALA A 128 -1.82 4.34 2.73
N ILE A 129 -1.19 3.32 3.34
CA ILE A 129 0.21 3.41 3.76
C ILE A 129 1.13 3.62 2.54
N ILE A 130 0.92 2.87 1.45
CA ILE A 130 1.70 2.98 0.21
C ILE A 130 1.51 4.36 -0.43
N GLU A 131 0.27 4.82 -0.52
CA GLU A 131 -0.07 6.12 -1.12
C GLU A 131 0.66 7.26 -0.40
N LEU A 132 0.59 7.26 0.94
CA LEU A 132 1.25 8.25 1.77
C LEU A 132 2.76 8.12 1.78
N SER A 133 3.32 6.92 1.53
CA SER A 133 4.77 6.73 1.47
C SER A 133 5.39 7.15 0.15
N VAL A 134 4.64 7.00 -0.95
CA VAL A 134 5.10 7.34 -2.30
C VAL A 134 4.84 8.81 -2.63
N LEU A 135 3.63 9.30 -2.40
CA LEU A 135 3.20 10.65 -2.83
C LEU A 135 3.13 11.66 -1.69
N GLY A 136 2.94 11.17 -0.46
CA GLY A 136 2.81 12.01 0.71
C GLY A 136 4.09 12.74 1.09
N SER A 137 3.99 13.51 2.18
CA SER A 137 5.13 14.20 2.79
C SER A 137 5.60 13.51 4.08
N GLU A 138 6.81 13.83 4.52
CA GLU A 138 7.41 13.25 5.74
C GLU A 138 6.54 13.41 7.00
N LYS A 139 5.64 14.40 7.02
CA LYS A 139 4.70 14.63 8.12
C LYS A 139 3.78 13.42 8.39
N HIS A 140 3.57 12.51 7.42
CA HIS A 140 2.73 11.31 7.60
C HIS A 140 3.39 10.17 8.33
N THR A 141 4.69 10.26 8.56
CA THR A 141 5.40 9.32 9.44
C THR A 141 4.66 9.18 10.78
N LYS A 142 4.14 10.28 11.34
CA LYS A 142 3.37 10.27 12.60
C LYS A 142 2.05 9.49 12.50
N ASN A 143 1.43 9.47 11.32
CA ASN A 143 0.19 8.74 11.07
C ASN A 143 0.44 7.24 10.88
N ILE A 144 1.59 6.87 10.32
CA ILE A 144 1.95 5.47 10.01
C ILE A 144 2.62 4.78 11.20
N LEU A 145 3.35 5.51 12.06
CA LEU A 145 4.05 4.95 13.22
C LEU A 145 3.18 4.04 14.12
N PRO A 146 1.92 4.40 14.48
CA PRO A 146 1.07 3.51 15.27
C PRO A 146 0.76 2.17 14.58
N LEU A 147 0.82 2.11 13.25
CA LEU A 147 0.50 0.92 12.46
C LEU A 147 1.61 -0.14 12.49
N LEU A 148 2.79 0.20 13.03
CA LEU A 148 3.87 -0.77 13.26
C LEU A 148 3.46 -1.89 14.24
N GLU A 149 2.51 -1.60 15.13
CA GLU A 149 1.97 -2.54 16.13
C GLU A 149 0.55 -3.01 15.82
N HIS A 150 0.06 -2.74 14.61
CA HIS A 150 -1.29 -3.11 14.19
C HIS A 150 -1.54 -4.63 14.27
N HIS A 151 -2.73 -5.08 14.64
CA HIS A 151 -3.04 -6.51 14.78
C HIS A 151 -2.82 -7.35 13.50
N ASN A 152 -3.09 -6.77 12.32
CA ASN A 152 -2.87 -7.41 11.02
C ASN A 152 -1.39 -7.34 10.60
N SER A 153 -0.80 -8.49 10.26
CA SER A 153 0.62 -8.60 9.89
C SER A 153 0.98 -7.90 8.57
N ASN A 154 0.07 -7.82 7.59
CA ASN A 154 0.31 -7.11 6.33
C ASN A 154 0.46 -5.61 6.57
N VAL A 155 -0.41 -5.05 7.42
CA VAL A 155 -0.34 -3.64 7.83
C VAL A 155 0.98 -3.35 8.54
N ARG A 156 1.39 -4.17 9.53
CA ARG A 156 2.69 -3.99 10.21
C ARG A 156 3.86 -4.03 9.23
N ARG A 157 3.85 -5.00 8.30
CA ARG A 157 4.89 -5.14 7.28
C ARG A 157 4.98 -3.92 6.38
N GLN A 158 3.84 -3.45 5.88
CA GLN A 158 3.82 -2.28 5.00
C GLN A 158 4.19 -1.00 5.74
N ALA A 159 3.74 -0.82 6.98
CA ALA A 159 4.12 0.32 7.82
C ALA A 159 5.64 0.38 8.03
N LYS A 160 6.31 -0.75 8.27
CA LYS A 160 7.78 -0.81 8.38
C LYS A 160 8.47 -0.33 7.09
N ILE A 161 7.99 -0.77 5.93
CA ILE A 161 8.52 -0.37 4.63
C ILE A 161 8.34 1.14 4.43
N ALA A 162 7.13 1.65 4.65
CA ALA A 162 6.78 3.05 4.46
C ALA A 162 7.56 4.00 5.38
N ILE A 163 7.79 3.64 6.64
CA ILE A 163 8.58 4.47 7.57
C ILE A 163 10.01 4.68 7.05
N VAL A 164 10.61 3.65 6.45
CA VAL A 164 11.93 3.80 5.80
C VAL A 164 11.84 4.57 4.49
N GLU A 165 10.83 4.28 3.67
CA GLU A 165 10.63 4.97 2.39
C GLU A 165 10.50 6.49 2.57
N ILE A 166 9.73 6.91 3.57
CA ILE A 166 9.50 8.32 3.90
C ILE A 166 10.70 8.90 4.65
N GLY A 167 11.11 8.27 5.76
CA GLY A 167 12.04 8.85 6.72
C GLY A 167 13.51 8.53 6.47
N LYS A 168 13.83 7.69 5.49
CA LYS A 168 15.20 7.23 5.16
C LYS A 168 15.93 6.71 6.42
N SER A 169 17.08 7.28 6.76
CA SER A 169 17.85 6.93 7.96
C SER A 169 17.07 7.17 9.26
N LYS A 170 16.32 8.27 9.36
CA LYS A 170 15.46 8.54 10.53
C LYS A 170 14.38 7.46 10.68
N GLY A 171 13.82 7.00 9.56
CA GLY A 171 12.87 5.90 9.54
C GLY A 171 13.46 4.58 10.07
N LEU A 172 14.70 4.26 9.68
CA LEU A 172 15.42 3.11 10.23
C LEU A 172 15.61 3.22 11.75
N MET A 173 15.97 4.42 12.25
CA MET A 173 16.15 4.66 13.67
C MET A 173 14.84 4.55 14.46
N GLN A 174 13.71 4.92 13.86
CA GLN A 174 12.38 4.76 14.47
C GLN A 174 11.94 3.29 14.59
N MET A 175 12.56 2.37 13.85
CA MET A 175 12.30 0.93 13.94
C MET A 175 13.30 0.20 14.84
N GLU A 176 14.33 0.87 15.35
CA GLU A 176 15.43 0.26 16.10
C GLU A 176 14.96 -0.50 17.35
N ASP A 177 13.95 0.02 18.03
CA ASP A 177 13.40 -0.55 19.28
C ASP A 177 12.12 -1.38 19.05
N LYS A 178 11.55 -1.37 17.85
CA LYS A 178 10.30 -2.07 17.53
C LYS A 178 10.57 -3.55 17.34
N ILE A 179 10.30 -4.31 18.39
CA ILE A 179 10.52 -5.75 18.47
C ILE A 179 9.58 -6.46 17.48
N GLY A 180 10.16 -7.25 16.58
CA GLY A 180 9.37 -8.16 15.74
C GLY A 180 10.17 -8.63 14.55
N VAL A 181 10.10 -9.93 14.29
CA VAL A 181 10.73 -10.56 13.12
C VAL A 181 10.28 -9.84 11.86
N MET A 182 11.23 -9.25 11.14
CA MET A 182 11.02 -8.75 9.80
C MET A 182 10.92 -9.95 8.87
N SER A 183 9.83 -10.06 8.10
CA SER A 183 9.76 -11.10 7.07
C SER A 183 10.84 -10.87 6.01
N SER A 184 11.24 -11.93 5.31
CA SER A 184 12.21 -11.83 4.20
C SER A 184 11.77 -10.81 3.15
N TRP A 185 10.46 -10.73 2.85
CA TRP A 185 9.91 -9.72 1.95
C TRP A 185 10.16 -8.30 2.46
N THR A 186 9.79 -7.99 3.71
CA THR A 186 10.00 -6.66 4.29
C THR A 186 11.48 -6.27 4.31
N TYR A 187 12.37 -7.23 4.59
CA TYR A 187 13.81 -7.03 4.54
C TYR A 187 14.29 -6.66 3.14
N ILE A 188 13.88 -7.42 2.12
CA ILE A 188 14.27 -7.16 0.72
C ILE A 188 13.71 -5.81 0.25
N SER A 189 12.48 -5.47 0.61
CA SER A 189 11.86 -4.18 0.25
C SER A 189 12.58 -2.99 0.90
N ILE A 190 12.94 -3.09 2.18
CA ILE A 190 13.73 -2.05 2.84
C ILE A 190 15.10 -1.94 2.18
N LEU A 191 15.76 -3.06 1.88
CA LEU A 191 17.06 -3.05 1.23
C LEU A 191 16.99 -2.39 -0.17
N SER A 192 15.98 -2.69 -0.96
CA SER A 192 15.81 -2.08 -2.29
C SER A 192 15.57 -0.57 -2.21
N ILE A 193 14.81 -0.11 -1.20
CA ILE A 193 14.63 1.33 -0.91
C ILE A 193 15.98 2.00 -0.62
N LEU A 194 16.77 1.39 0.26
CA LEU A 194 18.06 1.92 0.69
C LEU A 194 19.10 1.93 -0.44
N HIS A 195 19.00 1.01 -1.41
CA HIS A 195 19.88 1.00 -2.58
C HIS A 195 19.49 2.06 -3.63
N ARG A 196 18.18 2.32 -3.82
CA ARG A 196 17.69 3.25 -4.85
C ARG A 196 17.66 4.72 -4.40
N THR A 197 17.63 4.98 -3.09
CA THR A 197 17.60 6.33 -2.55
C THR A 197 18.90 6.66 -1.81
N PRO A 198 19.57 7.78 -2.15
CA PRO A 198 20.72 8.22 -1.37
C PRO A 198 20.28 8.45 0.09
N PHE A 199 20.87 7.70 1.01
CA PHE A 199 20.74 7.92 2.44
C PHE A 199 22.13 7.94 3.07
N LYS A 200 22.29 8.76 4.10
CA LYS A 200 23.51 8.81 4.91
C LYS A 200 23.19 8.22 6.28
N LEU A 201 24.01 7.26 6.70
CA LEU A 201 23.95 6.68 8.04
C LEU A 201 25.28 6.97 8.73
N GLY A 202 25.25 7.75 9.81
CA GLY A 202 26.45 8.06 10.57
C GLY A 202 26.97 6.83 11.32
N ASN A 203 28.26 6.84 11.67
CA ASN A 203 28.89 5.74 12.42
C ASN A 203 28.15 5.40 13.72
N LYS A 204 27.67 6.41 14.45
CA LYS A 204 26.88 6.24 15.68
C LYS A 204 25.52 5.57 15.42
N GLU A 205 24.86 5.92 14.32
CA GLU A 205 23.57 5.32 13.95
C GLU A 205 23.76 3.86 13.54
N LEU A 206 24.81 3.58 12.76
CA LEU A 206 25.19 2.22 12.37
C LEU A 206 25.49 1.36 13.60
N GLU A 207 26.33 1.84 14.52
CA GLU A 207 26.64 1.15 15.77
C GLU A 207 25.39 0.88 16.60
N LYS A 208 24.49 1.87 16.70
CA LYS A 208 23.22 1.70 17.40
C LYS A 208 22.34 0.62 16.74
N LEU A 209 22.27 0.57 15.41
CA LEU A 209 21.53 -0.48 14.70
C LEU A 209 22.19 -1.86 14.81
N GLN A 210 23.52 -1.95 14.91
CA GLN A 210 24.25 -3.21 15.15
C GLN A 210 23.99 -3.77 16.55
N ASN A 211 23.78 -2.89 17.52
CA ASN A 211 23.48 -3.26 18.91
C ASN A 211 21.97 -3.29 19.22
N SER A 212 21.11 -3.06 18.23
CA SER A 212 19.65 -3.09 18.38
C SER A 212 19.18 -4.39 19.00
N ARG A 213 18.16 -4.32 19.86
CA ARG A 213 17.49 -5.53 20.40
C ARG A 213 16.78 -6.32 19.29
N ASN A 214 16.43 -5.70 18.17
CA ASN A 214 15.78 -6.34 17.03
C ASN A 214 16.79 -7.11 16.16
N PRO A 215 16.72 -8.46 16.07
CA PRO A 215 17.66 -9.24 15.26
C PRO A 215 17.66 -8.88 13.77
N SER A 216 16.52 -8.48 13.22
CA SER A 216 16.40 -8.06 11.82
C SER A 216 17.15 -6.75 11.57
N MET A 217 17.14 -5.82 12.53
CA MET A 217 17.90 -4.57 12.43
C MET A 217 19.41 -4.82 12.53
N ARG A 218 19.85 -5.74 13.39
CA ARG A 218 21.27 -6.16 13.45
C ARG A 218 21.75 -6.81 12.15
N LYS A 219 20.90 -7.65 11.53
CA LYS A 219 21.20 -8.26 10.24
C LYS A 219 21.29 -7.19 9.13
N LEU A 220 20.32 -6.27 9.11
CA LEU A 220 20.30 -5.16 8.15
C LEU A 220 21.54 -4.27 8.30
N SER A 221 21.89 -3.85 9.52
CA SER A 221 23.06 -3.01 9.77
C SER A 221 24.38 -3.69 9.42
N SER A 222 24.49 -5.01 9.63
CA SER A 222 25.64 -5.79 9.17
C SER A 222 25.78 -5.76 7.64
N HIS A 223 24.67 -5.80 6.90
CA HIS A 223 24.67 -5.63 5.46
C HIS A 223 25.07 -4.20 5.06
N LEU A 224 24.46 -3.18 5.67
CA LEU A 224 24.75 -1.77 5.38
C LEU A 224 26.23 -1.40 5.65
N GLY A 225 26.83 -1.95 6.70
CA GLY A 225 28.25 -1.74 7.02
C GLY A 225 29.21 -2.37 6.01
N ARG A 226 28.84 -3.51 5.39
CA ARG A 226 29.67 -4.19 4.38
C ARG A 226 29.61 -3.51 3.01
N PHE A 227 28.46 -2.94 2.66
CA PHE A 227 28.23 -2.30 1.36
C PHE A 227 28.47 -0.78 1.38
N SER A 228 29.19 -0.28 2.40
CA SER A 228 29.65 1.10 2.51
C SER A 228 28.61 2.12 2.02
N VAL A 229 27.48 2.22 2.71
CA VAL A 229 26.58 3.39 2.56
C VAL A 229 27.15 4.65 3.23
N ILE A 230 28.47 4.69 3.38
CA ILE A 230 29.25 5.85 3.77
C ILE A 230 29.62 6.56 2.48
N TYR A 231 28.65 7.23 1.85
CA TYR A 231 29.03 8.33 0.97
C TYR A 231 29.57 9.43 1.90
N GLN A 232 30.91 9.49 1.97
CA GLN A 232 31.65 10.61 2.57
C GLN A 232 30.96 11.94 2.18
#